data_AF-A0A383EUS4-F1
#
_entry.id   AF-A0A383EUS4-F1
#
_cell.length_a   1.000
_cell.length_b   1.000
_cell.length_c   1.000
_cell.angle_alpha   90.00
_cell.angle_beta   90.00
_cell.angle_gamma   90.00
#
_symmetry.space_group_name_H-M   'P 1'
#
loop_
_entity.id
_entity.type
_entity.pdbx_description
1 polymer ?
#
loop_
_entity_poly.entity_id
_entity_poly.type
_entity_poly.pdbx_seq_one_letter_code
_entity_poly.pdbx_strand_id
1 'polypeptide(L)' 'MSISRQIAEFAVGLQYKDLPNDVINEVKRYMYDSIGCAYGGYHTRDVNIIRDIYIRMGGRGEATVLGFGDKLPSVN' A
#
# COMPACT_ATOMS: atom_id res chain seq x y z
N MET A 1 8.85 18.76 -23.80
CA MET A 1 8.06 18.17 -22.70
C MET A 1 8.95 17.18 -21.96
N SER A 2 9.14 17.32 -20.64
CA SER A 2 10.01 16.40 -19.88
C SER A 2 9.35 15.02 -19.70
N ILE A 3 10.17 13.99 -19.49
CA ILE A 3 9.66 12.63 -19.20
C ILE A 3 8.79 12.63 -17.94
N SER A 4 9.22 13.33 -16.88
CA SER A 4 8.43 13.46 -15.65
C SER A 4 7.05 14.08 -15.91
N ARG A 5 6.97 15.06 -16.82
CA ARG A 5 5.68 15.68 -17.20
C ARG A 5 4.78 14.70 -17.96
N GLN A 6 5.33 13.90 -18.87
CA GLN A 6 4.56 12.88 -19.60
C GLN A 6 3.96 11.83 -18.66
N ILE A 7 4.76 11.34 -17.70
CA ILE A 7 4.31 10.34 -16.71
C ILE A 7 3.24 10.95 -15.80
N ALA A 8 3.42 12.20 -15.35
CA ALA A 8 2.44 12.89 -14.54
C ALA A 8 1.11 13.08 -15.27
N GLU A 9 1.14 13.54 -16.53
CA GLU A 9 -0.05 13.73 -17.36
C GLU A 9 -0.80 12.41 -17.61
N PHE A 10 -0.08 11.30 -17.85
CA PHE A 10 -0.68 9.97 -17.91
C PHE A 10 -1.32 9.57 -16.58
N ALA A 11 -0.59 9.67 -15.46
CA ALA A 11 -1.04 9.20 -14.16
C ALA A 11 -2.29 9.93 -13.65
N VAL A 12 -2.39 11.25 -13.86
CA VAL A 12 -3.56 12.04 -13.43
C VAL A 12 -4.75 11.90 -14.39
N GLY A 13 -4.51 11.54 -15.65
CA GLY A 13 -5.54 11.40 -16.68
C GLY A 13 -6.16 10.01 -16.79
N LEU A 14 -5.47 8.98 -16.28
CA LEU A 14 -5.89 7.58 -16.38
C LEU A 14 -7.19 7.31 -15.62
N GLN A 15 -8.16 6.69 -16.27
CA GLN A 15 -9.39 6.21 -15.66
C GLN A 15 -9.44 4.68 -15.65
N TYR A 16 -10.19 4.09 -14.70
CA TYR A 16 -10.31 2.64 -14.60
C TYR A 16 -10.82 1.99 -15.90
N LYS A 17 -11.70 2.66 -16.64
CA LYS A 17 -12.24 2.19 -17.93
C LYS A 17 -11.19 2.10 -19.04
N ASP A 18 -10.07 2.80 -18.89
CA ASP A 18 -8.96 2.80 -19.85
C ASP A 18 -8.04 1.59 -19.62
N LEU A 19 -8.22 0.86 -18.51
CA LEU A 19 -7.40 -0.30 -18.15
C LEU A 19 -7.83 -1.54 -18.95
N PRO A 20 -6.89 -2.21 -19.65
CA PRO A 20 -7.14 -3.52 -20.23
C PRO A 20 -7.54 -4.57 -19.17
N ASN A 21 -8.40 -5.51 -19.56
CA ASN A 21 -8.90 -6.53 -18.63
C ASN A 21 -7.79 -7.43 -18.06
N ASP A 22 -6.77 -7.75 -18.86
CA ASP A 22 -5.59 -8.49 -18.45
C ASP A 22 -4.78 -7.73 -17.40
N VAL A 23 -4.61 -6.41 -17.56
CA VAL A 23 -3.94 -5.55 -16.55
C VAL A 23 -4.72 -5.59 -15.23
N ILE A 24 -6.04 -5.44 -15.26
CA ILE A 24 -6.88 -5.52 -14.06
C ILE A 24 -6.72 -6.87 -13.35
N ASN A 25 -6.70 -7.96 -14.12
CA ASN A 25 -6.58 -9.30 -13.58
C ASN A 25 -5.22 -9.52 -12.91
N GLU A 26 -4.12 -9.09 -13.55
CA GLU A 26 -2.78 -9.22 -12.98
C GLU A 26 -2.58 -8.32 -11.76
N VAL A 27 -3.07 -7.08 -11.77
CA VAL A 27 -3.01 -6.20 -10.59
C VAL A 27 -3.72 -6.82 -9.39
N LYS A 28 -4.89 -7.44 -9.59
CA LYS A 28 -5.57 -8.17 -8.51
C LYS A 28 -4.70 -9.31 -7.95
N ARG A 29 -4.03 -10.07 -8.83
CA ARG A 29 -3.09 -11.13 -8.40
C ARG A 29 -1.94 -10.57 -7.58
N TYR A 30 -1.36 -9.43 -7.98
CA TYR A 30 -0.28 -8.78 -7.23
C TYR A 30 -0.76 -8.20 -5.89
N MET A 31 -2.00 -7.72 -5.82
CA MET A 31 -2.59 -7.31 -4.54
C MET A 31 -2.73 -8.49 -3.58
N TYR A 32 -3.19 -9.65 -4.06
CA TYR A 32 -3.26 -10.87 -3.24
C TYR A 32 -1.87 -11.31 -2.76
N ASP A 33 -0.87 -11.27 -3.63
CA ASP A 33 0.52 -11.58 -3.28
C ASP A 33 1.06 -10.64 -2.19
N SER A 34 0.85 -9.32 -2.35
CA SER A 34 1.30 -8.32 -1.38
C SER A 34 0.67 -8.51 0.00
N ILE A 35 -0.65 -8.77 0.04
CA ILE A 35 -1.36 -9.06 1.29
C ILE A 35 -0.87 -10.38 1.90
N GLY A 36 -0.66 -11.41 1.07
CA GLY A 36 -0.14 -12.71 1.49
C GLY A 36 1.26 -12.58 2.11
N CYS A 37 2.16 -11.83 1.47
CA CYS A 37 3.49 -11.54 2.00
C CYS A 37 3.44 -10.76 3.32
N ALA A 38 2.59 -9.72 3.40
CA ALA A 38 2.41 -8.97 4.64
C ALA A 38 1.91 -9.87 5.78
N TYR A 39 0.90 -10.71 5.51
CA TYR A 39 0.36 -11.64 6.49
C TYR A 39 1.32 -12.80 6.82
N GLY A 40 2.16 -13.23 5.89
CA GLY A 40 3.20 -14.22 6.15
C GLY A 40 4.34 -13.66 7.01
N GLY A 41 4.70 -12.39 6.80
CA GLY A 41 5.83 -11.73 7.44
C GLY A 41 5.51 -10.98 8.75
N TYR A 42 4.24 -10.74 9.10
CA TYR A 42 3.92 -9.81 10.20
C TYR A 42 4.53 -10.17 11.57
N HIS A 43 4.84 -11.45 11.80
CA HIS A 43 5.41 -11.94 13.05
C HIS A 43 6.94 -11.84 13.12
N THR A 44 7.61 -11.33 12.08
CA THR A 44 9.06 -11.17 12.09
C THR A 44 9.49 -10.06 13.05
N ARG A 45 10.71 -10.17 13.59
CA ARG A 45 11.21 -9.27 14.64
C ARG A 45 11.30 -7.81 14.17
N ASP A 46 11.77 -7.60 12.95
CA ASP A 46 11.90 -6.28 12.32
C ASP A 46 10.55 -5.58 12.14
N VAL A 47 9.50 -6.29 11.71
CA VAL A 47 8.14 -5.75 11.60
C VAL A 47 7.60 -5.32 12.97
N ASN A 48 7.84 -6.11 14.02
CA ASN A 48 7.41 -5.73 15.37
C ASN A 48 8.17 -4.51 15.91
N ILE A 49 9.48 -4.40 15.65
CA ILE A 49 10.27 -3.23 16.05
C ILE A 49 9.73 -1.95 15.42
N ILE A 50 9.45 -1.95 14.11
CA ILE A 50 8.93 -0.75 13.44
C ILE A 50 7.50 -0.43 13.90
N ARG A 51 6.66 -1.44 14.10
CA ARG A 51 5.30 -1.27 14.66
C ARG A 51 5.33 -0.59 16.03
N ASP A 52 6.21 -1.02 16.94
CA ASP A 52 6.34 -0.43 18.27
C ASP A 52 6.78 1.04 18.23
N ILE A 53 7.63 1.41 17.26
CA ILE A 53 8.00 2.81 17.04
C ILE A 53 6.77 3.63 16.66
N TYR A 54 5.99 3.18 15.67
CA TYR A 54 4.79 3.90 15.23
C TYR A 54 3.69 3.97 16.30
N ILE A 55 3.48 2.90 17.07
CA ILE A 55 2.53 2.91 18.20
C ILE A 55 2.92 3.98 19.22
N ARG A 56 4.22 4.09 19.56
CA ARG A 56 4.72 5.11 20.49
C ARG A 56 4.66 6.53 19.93
N MET A 57 4.83 6.71 18.63
CA MET A 57 4.65 8.01 17.98
C MET A 57 3.19 8.50 18.11
N GLY A 58 2.23 7.58 18.18
CA GLY A 58 0.81 7.90 18.34
C GLY A 58 0.22 8.60 17.11
N GLY A 59 -0.87 9.34 17.32
CA GLY A 59 -1.61 10.04 16.26
C GLY A 59 -2.98 9.42 15.99
N ARG A 60 -3.65 9.90 14.93
CA ARG A 60 -5.01 9.46 14.59
C ARG A 60 -4.97 8.06 13.95
N GLY A 61 -5.76 7.12 14.44
CA GLY A 61 -5.87 5.78 13.84
C GLY A 61 -6.68 5.79 12.54
N GLU A 62 -6.04 6.10 11.42
CA GLU A 62 -6.68 6.25 10.10
C GLU A 62 -6.59 4.98 9.26
N ALA A 63 -5.49 4.23 9.37
CA ALA A 63 -5.24 3.00 8.63
C ALA A 63 -5.00 1.81 9.55
N THR A 64 -5.49 0.63 9.16
CA THR A 64 -5.26 -0.64 9.89
C THR A 64 -3.92 -1.24 9.50
N VAL A 65 -3.17 -1.74 10.48
CA VAL A 65 -1.91 -2.45 10.24
C VAL A 65 -2.21 -3.90 9.88
N LEU A 66 -1.84 -4.33 8.66
CA LEU A 66 -2.09 -5.70 8.19
C LEU A 66 -1.42 -6.75 9.10
N GLY A 67 -2.13 -7.84 9.39
CA GLY A 67 -1.68 -8.88 10.33
C GLY A 67 -1.86 -8.52 11.80
N PHE A 68 -2.23 -7.27 12.10
CA PHE A 68 -2.54 -6.79 13.45
C PHE A 68 -3.94 -6.18 13.51
N GLY A 69 -4.37 -5.81 14.71
CA GLY A 69 -5.62 -5.09 14.94
C GLY A 69 -5.44 -3.59 15.18
N ASP A 70 -4.21 -3.10 15.23
CA ASP A 70 -3.93 -1.69 15.53
C ASP A 70 -4.32 -0.78 14.37
N LYS A 71 -4.53 0.49 14.72
CA LYS A 71 -4.69 1.57 13.76
C LYS A 71 -3.63 2.64 13.98
N LEU A 72 -2.99 3.05 12.89
CA LEU A 72 -1.94 4.07 12.87
C LEU A 72 -2.33 5.24 11.96
N PRO A 73 -1.66 6.40 12.08
CA PRO A 73 -1.84 7.51 11.14
C PRO A 73 -1.53 7.13 9.70
N SER A 74 -2.34 7.64 8.76
CA SER A 74 -2.00 7.58 7.34
C SER A 74 -1.05 8.74 7.03
N VAL A 75 0.13 8.43 6.50
CA VAL A 75 1.07 9.45 6.02
C VAL A 75 0.53 10.00 4.70
N ASN A 76 -0.13 11.16 4.78
CA ASN A 76 -0.64 11.93 3.64
C ASN A 76 0.20 13.18 3.41
#